data_AF-A0A914LXE3-F1
#
_entry.id   AF-A0A914LXE3-F1
#
_cell.length_a   1.000
_cell.length_b   1.000
_cell.length_c   1.000
_cell.angle_alpha   90.00
_cell.angle_beta   90.00
_cell.angle_gamma   90.00
#
_symmetry.space_group_name_H-M   'P 1'
#
loop_
_entity.id
_entity.type
_entity.pdbx_description
1 polymer ?
#
loop_
_entity_poly.entity_id
_entity_poly.type
_entity_poly.pdbx_seq_one_letter_code
_entity_poly.pdbx_strand_id
1 'polypeptide(L)'
;MSNPASKLWQTVVCKNGVVAAWHPSIPFPYGHSRPIDLTQIEEQKKKFLQNIQKYKDSTEPIKEKGPSDLELREIFYTNMQEWRPRYRETRLYKAAGPRELKSVPSSKMGLLSSPIFNKIANSKNEENREIEFKENNKFIE
;
A
#
# COMPACT_ATOMS: atom_id res chain seq x y z
N MET A 1 -4.79 32.17 33.07
CA MET A 1 -3.39 31.68 33.02
C MET A 1 -3.28 30.75 31.82
N SER A 2 -2.69 31.22 30.73
CA SER A 2 -2.58 30.46 29.47
C SER A 2 -1.47 29.42 29.60
N ASN A 3 -1.83 28.15 29.41
CA ASN A 3 -0.88 27.04 29.43
C ASN A 3 0.11 27.22 28.25
N PRO A 4 1.42 27.42 28.47
CA PRO A 4 2.38 27.66 27.41
C PRO A 4 2.76 26.31 26.78
N ALA A 5 1.82 25.66 26.10
CA ALA A 5 2.10 24.48 25.28
C ALA A 5 2.81 24.93 23.98
N SER A 6 4.07 25.30 24.17
CA SER A 6 5.24 25.05 23.33
C SER A 6 5.04 25.17 21.81
N LYS A 7 5.49 26.29 21.25
CA LYS A 7 6.03 26.30 19.88
C LYS A 7 7.24 25.37 19.86
N LEU A 8 7.07 24.14 19.38
CA LEU A 8 8.07 23.06 19.48
C LEU A 8 9.20 23.19 18.45
N TRP A 9 8.94 23.86 17.34
CA TRP A 9 9.91 24.05 16.29
C TRP A 9 10.24 25.54 16.17
N GLN A 10 11.53 25.83 16.10
CA GLN A 10 12.01 27.20 15.97
C GLN A 10 12.99 27.28 14.82
N THR A 11 12.69 28.15 13.87
CA THR A 11 13.61 28.54 12.80
C THR A 11 14.19 29.90 13.13
N VAL A 12 15.50 30.04 12.94
CA VAL A 12 16.24 31.28 13.19
C VAL A 12 17.02 31.60 11.92
N VAL A 13 16.94 32.85 11.48
CA VAL A 13 17.81 33.38 10.42
C VAL A 13 19.00 34.05 11.09
N CYS A 14 20.18 33.50 10.89
CA CYS A 14 21.43 34.03 11.41
C CYS A 14 21.81 35.32 10.68
N LYS A 15 22.63 36.17 11.30
CA LYS A 15 23.08 37.46 10.73
C LYS A 15 23.83 37.33 9.40
N ASN A 16 24.38 36.16 9.12
CA ASN A 16 25.05 35.79 7.87
C ASN A 16 24.09 35.24 6.80
N GLY A 17 22.78 35.28 7.03
CA GLY A 17 21.75 34.79 6.11
C GLY A 17 21.49 33.27 6.18
N VAL A 18 22.21 32.52 7.01
CA VAL A 18 21.99 31.07 7.19
C VAL A 18 20.72 30.82 8.00
N VAL A 19 19.91 29.84 7.58
CA VAL A 19 18.72 29.42 8.31
C VAL A 19 19.05 28.19 9.16
N ALA A 20 18.87 28.31 10.48
CA ALA A 20 18.96 27.20 11.42
C ALA A 20 17.56 26.78 11.88
N ALA A 21 17.34 25.48 12.05
CA ALA A 21 16.08 24.93 12.54
C ALA A 21 16.33 24.04 13.76
N TRP A 22 15.61 24.31 14.85
CA TRP A 22 15.57 23.50 16.06
C TRP A 22 14.25 22.73 16.10
N HIS A 23 14.32 21.40 16.09
CA HIS A 23 13.17 20.50 16.15
C HIS A 23 13.42 19.37 17.18
N PRO A 24 13.13 19.58 18.48
CA PRO A 24 13.28 18.55 19.48
C PRO A 24 12.22 17.45 19.27
N SER A 25 12.56 16.22 19.62
CA SER A 25 11.57 15.13 19.66
C SER A 25 10.55 15.40 20.76
N ILE A 26 9.28 15.20 20.46
CA ILE A 26 8.17 15.44 21.39
C ILE A 26 7.80 14.10 22.03
N PRO A 27 7.97 13.93 23.36
CA PRO A 27 7.54 12.71 24.02
C PRO A 27 6.01 12.62 24.05
N PHE A 28 5.48 11.39 23.96
CA PHE A 28 4.05 11.17 24.11
C PHE A 28 3.61 11.40 25.56
N PRO A 29 2.63 12.27 25.84
CA PRO A 29 2.23 12.60 27.21
C PRO A 29 1.48 11.43 27.85
N TYR A 30 1.81 11.13 29.11
CA TYR A 30 1.21 10.00 29.84
C TYR A 30 -0.32 10.12 29.97
N GLY A 31 -0.85 11.33 30.16
CA GLY A 31 -2.30 11.57 30.27
C GLY A 31 -3.10 11.26 29.00
N HIS A 32 -2.44 11.04 27.84
CA HIS A 32 -3.09 10.60 26.61
C HIS A 32 -2.95 9.09 26.37
N SER A 33 -2.33 8.35 27.30
CA SER A 33 -2.26 6.89 27.26
C SER A 33 -3.48 6.25 27.92
N ARG A 34 -3.75 4.99 27.58
CA ARG A 34 -4.76 4.16 28.25
C ARG A 34 -4.05 3.05 29.02
N PRO A 35 -4.57 2.63 30.19
CA PRO A 35 -4.01 1.49 30.90
C PRO A 35 -4.18 0.20 30.08
N ILE A 36 -3.28 -0.75 30.30
CA ILE A 36 -3.33 -2.07 29.67
C ILE A 36 -4.13 -3.00 30.59
N ASP A 37 -5.23 -3.55 30.09
CA ASP A 37 -6.08 -4.48 30.84
C ASP A 37 -5.47 -5.89 30.86
N LEU A 38 -4.67 -6.17 31.91
CA LEU A 38 -3.96 -7.45 32.05
C LEU A 38 -4.90 -8.66 32.12
N THR A 39 -6.05 -8.51 32.79
CA THR A 39 -7.04 -9.58 32.94
C THR A 39 -7.62 -10.01 31.59
N GLN A 40 -7.97 -9.06 30.72
CA GLN A 40 -8.47 -9.33 29.38
C GLN A 40 -7.41 -10.06 28.53
N ILE A 41 -6.15 -9.66 28.63
CA ILE A 41 -5.04 -10.31 27.92
C ILE A 41 -4.89 -11.77 28.36
N GLU A 42 -4.93 -12.03 29.67
CA GLU A 42 -4.85 -13.40 30.18
C GLU A 42 -6.02 -14.26 29.74
N GLU A 43 -7.24 -13.73 29.75
CA GLU A 43 -8.43 -14.43 29.26
C GLU A 43 -8.34 -14.73 27.77
N GLN A 44 -7.93 -13.77 26.94
CA GLN A 44 -7.72 -13.97 25.51
C GLN A 44 -6.66 -15.03 25.24
N LYS A 45 -5.56 -15.02 26.01
CA LYS A 45 -4.50 -16.04 25.91
C LYS A 45 -5.02 -17.42 26.28
N LYS A 46 -5.79 -17.55 27.36
CA LYS A 46 -6.42 -18.82 27.75
C LYS A 46 -7.36 -19.34 26.66
N LYS A 47 -8.22 -18.48 26.12
CA LYS A 47 -9.14 -18.82 25.00
C LYS A 47 -8.37 -19.31 23.77
N PHE A 48 -7.30 -18.62 23.40
CA PHE A 48 -6.45 -18.99 22.27
C PHE A 48 -5.81 -20.39 22.45
N LEU A 49 -5.24 -20.66 23.62
CA LEU A 49 -4.64 -21.97 23.93
C LEU A 49 -5.68 -23.10 23.91
N GLN A 50 -6.87 -22.85 24.48
CA GLN A 50 -7.97 -23.82 24.44
C GLN A 50 -8.41 -24.12 23.00
N ASN A 51 -8.48 -23.11 22.13
CA ASN A 51 -8.83 -23.32 20.73
C ASN A 51 -7.78 -24.18 20.02
N ILE A 52 -6.49 -23.89 20.21
CA ILE A 52 -5.41 -24.73 19.64
C ILE A 52 -5.52 -26.17 20.11
N GLN A 53 -5.77 -26.38 21.39
CA GLN A 53 -5.91 -27.72 21.95
C GLN A 53 -7.10 -28.46 21.33
N LYS A 54 -8.27 -27.79 21.21
CA LYS A 54 -9.44 -28.35 20.51
C LYS A 54 -9.13 -28.74 19.06
N TYR A 55 -8.34 -27.95 18.33
CA TYR A 55 -7.92 -28.29 16.96
C TYR A 55 -6.95 -29.47 16.89
N LYS A 56 -6.10 -29.67 17.91
CA LYS A 56 -5.22 -30.84 18.00
C LYS A 56 -5.99 -32.11 18.35
N ASP A 57 -6.97 -31.98 19.23
CA ASP A 57 -7.78 -33.08 19.73
C ASP A 57 -8.91 -33.44 18.75
N SER A 58 -9.26 -32.55 17.80
CA SER A 58 -10.26 -32.83 16.78
C SER A 58 -9.75 -33.88 15.79
N THR A 59 -10.52 -34.95 15.64
CA THR A 59 -10.28 -36.02 14.64
C THR A 59 -10.72 -35.62 13.24
N GLU A 60 -11.26 -34.42 13.06
CA GLU A 60 -11.61 -33.92 11.74
C GLU A 60 -10.34 -33.72 10.92
N PRO A 61 -10.30 -34.16 9.65
CA PRO A 61 -9.17 -33.88 8.80
C PRO A 61 -8.99 -32.37 8.74
N ILE A 62 -7.79 -31.89 9.06
CA ILE A 62 -7.38 -30.50 8.77
C ILE A 62 -7.78 -30.27 7.33
N LYS A 63 -8.74 -29.38 7.09
CA LYS A 63 -9.20 -29.08 5.72
C LYS A 63 -7.93 -28.80 4.91
N GLU A 64 -7.66 -29.63 3.90
CA GLU A 64 -6.46 -29.50 3.06
C GLU A 64 -6.37 -28.10 2.44
N LYS A 65 -7.54 -27.44 2.33
CA LYS A 65 -7.73 -26.07 1.93
C LYS A 65 -7.99 -25.23 3.19
N GLY A 66 -7.18 -24.19 3.38
CA GLY A 66 -7.27 -23.26 4.51
C GLY A 66 -8.62 -22.50 4.62
N PRO A 67 -8.67 -21.39 5.38
CA PRO A 67 -9.91 -20.62 5.55
C PRO A 67 -10.49 -20.17 4.21
N SER A 68 -11.81 -20.00 4.18
CA SER A 68 -12.52 -19.58 2.97
C SER A 68 -12.23 -18.12 2.61
N ASP A 69 -12.36 -17.75 1.32
CA ASP A 69 -12.16 -16.37 0.88
C ASP A 69 -13.09 -15.38 1.60
N LEU A 70 -14.27 -15.83 2.05
CA LEU A 70 -15.22 -15.03 2.81
C LEU A 70 -14.73 -14.75 4.24
N GLU A 71 -14.19 -15.76 4.93
CA GLU A 71 -13.58 -15.58 6.25
C GLU A 71 -12.37 -14.65 6.17
N LEU A 72 -11.55 -14.80 5.13
CA LEU A 72 -10.39 -13.93 4.89
C LEU A 72 -10.81 -12.47 4.65
N ARG A 73 -11.87 -12.26 3.87
CA ARG A 73 -12.48 -10.94 3.66
C ARG A 73 -12.87 -10.27 4.97
N GLU A 74 -13.48 -11.03 5.88
CA GLU A 74 -14.01 -10.52 7.15
C GLU A 74 -12.90 -10.25 8.18
N ILE A 75 -11.87 -11.09 8.24
CA ILE A 75 -10.74 -10.93 9.17
C ILE A 75 -9.87 -9.73 8.79
N PHE A 76 -9.59 -9.58 7.49
CA PHE A 76 -8.64 -8.58 7.00
C PHE A 76 -9.29 -7.29 6.51
N TYR A 77 -10.63 -7.24 6.49
CA TYR A 77 -11.39 -6.11 5.94
C TYR A 77 -10.99 -5.77 4.49
N THR A 78 -10.73 -6.80 3.68
CA THR A 78 -10.33 -6.68 2.27
C THR A 78 -11.43 -7.14 1.32
N ASN A 79 -11.18 -7.12 0.00
CA ASN A 79 -12.07 -7.70 -0.99
C ASN A 79 -11.80 -9.20 -1.21
N MET A 80 -12.84 -9.97 -1.51
CA MET A 80 -12.73 -11.43 -1.76
C MET A 80 -11.80 -11.76 -2.94
N GLN A 81 -11.75 -10.88 -3.95
CA GLN A 81 -10.98 -11.07 -5.18
C GLN A 81 -9.46 -10.99 -4.96
N GLU A 82 -9.01 -10.45 -3.83
CA GLU A 82 -7.58 -10.38 -3.49
C GLU A 82 -7.02 -11.75 -3.11
N TRP A 83 -7.85 -12.62 -2.54
CA TRP A 83 -7.48 -13.95 -2.07
C TRP A 83 -7.49 -15.00 -3.20
N ARG A 84 -8.11 -14.68 -4.34
CA ARG A 84 -8.14 -15.58 -5.49
C ARG A 84 -6.77 -15.64 -6.18
N PRO A 85 -6.34 -16.83 -6.62
CA PRO A 85 -5.07 -16.98 -7.32
C PRO A 85 -5.06 -16.15 -8.60
N ARG A 86 -3.92 -15.53 -8.87
CA ARG A 86 -3.67 -14.79 -10.11
C ARG A 86 -3.28 -15.74 -11.25
N TYR A 87 -3.70 -15.40 -12.47
CA TYR A 87 -3.32 -16.14 -13.66
C TYR A 87 -1.80 -16.08 -13.94
N ARG A 88 -1.29 -17.05 -14.70
CA ARG A 88 0.16 -17.25 -14.89
C ARG A 88 0.82 -16.03 -15.53
N GLU A 89 0.21 -15.47 -16.57
CA GLU A 89 0.69 -14.30 -17.31
C GLU A 89 0.93 -13.11 -16.37
N THR A 90 -0.03 -12.80 -15.50
CA THR A 90 0.10 -11.69 -14.53
C THR A 90 1.22 -11.92 -13.51
N ARG A 91 1.48 -13.18 -13.12
CA ARG A 91 2.58 -13.54 -12.21
C ARG A 91 3.94 -13.37 -12.88
N LEU A 92 4.07 -13.69 -14.16
CA LEU A 92 5.32 -13.56 -14.91
C LEU A 92 5.78 -12.10 -15.01
N TYR A 93 4.86 -11.15 -15.21
CA TYR A 93 5.20 -9.72 -15.26
C TYR A 93 5.64 -9.15 -13.90
N LYS A 94 5.22 -9.76 -12.78
CA LYS A 94 5.56 -9.34 -11.41
C LYS A 94 6.79 -10.04 -10.83
N ALA A 95 7.21 -11.16 -11.41
CA ALA A 95 8.39 -11.92 -11.01
C ALA A 95 9.71 -11.20 -11.32
N ALA A 96 9.68 -10.16 -12.16
CA ALA A 96 10.74 -9.16 -12.18
C ALA A 96 10.70 -8.42 -10.84
N GLY A 97 11.70 -8.66 -9.99
CA GLY A 97 11.83 -7.95 -8.71
C GLY A 97 11.66 -6.45 -8.91
N PRO A 98 11.11 -5.72 -7.91
CA PRO A 98 10.96 -4.28 -8.01
C PRO A 98 12.29 -3.70 -8.44
N ARG A 99 12.32 -3.10 -9.63
CA ARG A 99 13.49 -2.33 -10.04
C ARG A 99 13.56 -1.19 -9.04
N GLU A 100 14.56 -1.23 -8.16
CA GLU A 100 14.95 -0.03 -7.44
C GLU A 100 15.19 1.02 -8.53
N LEU A 101 14.28 2.00 -8.61
CA LEU A 101 14.46 3.16 -9.46
C LEU A 101 15.64 3.90 -8.85
N LYS A 102 16.86 3.51 -9.22
CA LYS A 102 18.06 4.30 -8.94
C LYS A 102 17.72 5.70 -9.42
N SER A 103 17.66 6.66 -8.49
CA SER A 103 17.42 8.05 -8.81
C SER A 103 18.42 8.44 -9.90
N VAL A 104 17.93 8.63 -11.12
CA VAL A 104 18.78 9.09 -12.21
C VAL A 104 19.24 10.47 -11.79
N PRO A 105 20.56 10.74 -11.71
CA PRO A 105 21.03 12.08 -11.41
C PRO A 105 20.46 13.02 -12.47
N SER A 106 19.80 14.09 -12.00
CA SER A 106 19.05 15.07 -12.78
C SER A 106 19.84 15.70 -13.96
N SER A 107 21.16 15.51 -14.04
CA SER A 107 22.01 16.02 -15.13
C SER A 107 21.90 15.28 -16.47
N LYS A 108 21.11 14.21 -16.59
CA LYS A 108 20.90 13.48 -17.88
C LYS A 108 19.52 13.68 -18.52
N MET A 109 18.71 14.62 -18.04
CA MET A 109 17.44 15.03 -18.68
C MET A 109 17.68 16.00 -19.85
N GLY A 110 18.55 15.64 -20.79
CA GLY A 110 18.93 16.50 -21.93
C GLY A 110 18.64 15.94 -23.32
N LEU A 111 18.17 14.69 -23.48
CA LEU A 111 18.14 14.04 -24.80
C LEU A 111 16.86 13.24 -25.14
N LEU A 112 15.75 13.44 -24.42
CA LEU A 112 14.47 12.79 -24.76
C LEU A 112 13.52 13.66 -25.59
N SER A 113 13.98 14.79 -26.14
CA SER A 113 13.23 15.55 -27.16
C SER A 113 13.50 15.04 -28.59
N SER A 114 13.67 13.73 -28.78
CA SER A 114 13.84 13.18 -30.12
C SER A 114 12.47 13.02 -30.79
N PRO A 115 12.25 13.60 -32.00
CA PRO A 115 10.95 13.59 -32.68
C PRO A 115 10.47 12.19 -33.11
N ILE A 116 11.31 11.16 -32.96
CA ILE A 116 10.99 9.78 -33.31
C ILE A 116 9.97 9.17 -32.34
N PHE A 117 10.01 9.52 -31.04
CA PHE A 117 9.08 8.98 -30.04
C PHE A 117 7.67 9.58 -30.15
N ASN A 118 7.54 10.84 -30.54
CA ASN A 118 6.23 11.49 -30.72
C ASN A 118 5.46 10.95 -31.93
N LYS A 119 6.14 10.44 -32.97
CA LYS A 119 5.47 9.81 -34.12
C LYS A 119 4.79 8.49 -33.76
N ILE A 120 5.38 7.71 -32.86
CA ILE A 120 4.85 6.39 -32.45
C ILE A 120 3.63 6.53 -31.52
N ALA A 121 3.60 7.57 -30.69
CA ALA A 121 2.47 7.84 -29.80
C ALA A 121 1.22 8.30 -30.58
N ASN A 122 1.41 9.05 -31.67
CA ASN A 122 0.28 9.54 -32.46
C ASN A 122 -0.27 8.50 -33.44
N SER A 123 0.56 7.62 -34.03
CA SER A 123 0.05 6.61 -34.98
C SER A 123 -0.85 5.55 -34.33
N LYS A 124 -0.58 5.18 -33.08
CA LYS A 124 -1.39 4.20 -32.35
C LYS A 124 -2.75 4.73 -31.92
N ASN A 125 -2.90 6.05 -31.78
CA ASN A 125 -4.17 6.67 -31.42
C ASN A 125 -5.12 6.83 -32.62
N GLU A 126 -4.60 6.88 -33.85
CA GLU A 126 -5.42 6.92 -35.07
C GLU A 126 -5.98 5.54 -35.43
N GLU A 127 -5.17 4.47 -35.34
CA GLU A 127 -5.62 3.09 -35.59
C GLU A 127 -6.76 2.67 -34.63
N ASN A 128 -6.69 3.05 -33.35
CA ASN A 128 -7.73 2.71 -32.38
C ASN A 128 -9.05 3.47 -32.63
N ARG A 129 -9.01 4.68 -33.20
CA ARG A 129 -10.21 5.45 -33.55
C ARG A 129 -10.91 4.90 -34.79
N GLU A 130 -10.16 4.37 -35.76
CA GLU A 130 -10.74 3.75 -36.96
C GLU A 130 -11.41 2.40 -36.66
N ILE A 131 -10.90 1.66 -35.68
CA ILE A 131 -11.49 0.39 -35.23
C ILE A 131 -12.82 0.62 -34.51
N GLU A 132 -12.88 1.59 -33.58
CA GLU A 132 -14.13 1.95 -32.87
C GLU A 132 -15.22 2.48 -33.83
N PHE A 133 -14.86 3.20 -34.89
CA PHE A 133 -15.83 3.74 -35.85
C PHE A 133 -16.45 2.66 -36.77
N LYS A 134 -15.72 1.57 -37.05
CA LYS A 134 -16.20 0.44 -37.86
C LYS A 134 -17.08 -0.53 -37.08
N GLU A 135 -16.84 -0.72 -35.79
CA GLU A 135 -17.66 -1.60 -34.95
C GLU A 135 -19.04 -1.00 -34.64
N ASN A 136 -19.10 0.32 -34.42
CA ASN A 136 -20.36 1.00 -34.09
C ASN A 136 -21.33 1.12 -35.29
N ASN A 137 -20.83 1.05 -36.52
CA ASN A 137 -21.65 1.09 -37.74
C ASN A 137 -22.06 -0.30 -38.26
N LYS A 138 -21.66 -1.39 -37.60
CA LYS A 138 -22.02 -2.76 -38.01
C LYS A 138 -23.33 -3.27 -37.41
N PHE A 139 -24.00 -2.47 -36.57
CA PHE A 139 -25.25 -2.81 -35.89
C PHE A 139 -26.47 -2.01 -36.38
N ILE A 140 -26.33 -1.24 -37.47
CA ILE A 140 -27.43 -0.52 -38.11
C ILE A 140 -27.41 -0.86 -39.60
N GLU A 141 -27.88 -2.07 -39.94
CA GLU A 141 -28.46 -2.44 -41.23
C GLU A 141 -29.30 -3.72 -41.05
#